data_AF-A0AAE0SV88-F1
#
_entry.id   AF-A0AAE0SV88-F1
#
_cell.length_a   1.000
_cell.length_b   1.000
_cell.length_c   1.000
_cell.angle_alpha   90.00
_cell.angle_beta   90.00
_cell.angle_gamma   90.00
#
_symmetry.space_group_name_H-M   'P 1'
#
loop_
_entity.id
_entity.type
_entity.pdbx_description
1 polymer ?
#
loop_
_entity_poly.entity_id
_entity_poly.type
_entity_poly.pdbx_seq_one_letter_code
_entity_poly.pdbx_strand_id
1 'polypeptide(L)'
;MMYQVYSTETMVVEKKPAAKKMFIYALVLLTVVLGIGIGIAIGRLAICSHEKRELKPDGVLLPGISEALIKDGDPTIGDDLIQAIKSENIAEYLRNLTNEPHLAGTSADKRQAEELRDFWLHVGLDHVTITPYKVLLSYPNNTEPNFVQLLDNNQTILYNSPLNETIIRPEENKTDVVPPFNAYSAPGDEYVRITLVLFIVIYIHL
;
A
#
# COMPACT_ATOMS: atom_id res chain seq x y z
N MET A 1 -87.28 30.26 78.36
CA MET A 1 -86.13 30.47 79.25
C MET A 1 -85.22 29.27 79.07
N MET A 2 -83.90 29.49 78.99
CA MET A 2 -82.88 28.46 79.21
C MET A 2 -82.76 27.37 78.12
N TYR A 3 -81.59 26.82 77.79
CA TYR A 3 -80.21 26.90 78.28
C TYR A 3 -79.33 26.51 77.06
N GLN A 4 -78.17 27.13 76.80
CA GLN A 4 -76.83 26.61 77.14
C GLN A 4 -76.56 25.15 76.68
N VAL A 5 -75.40 24.72 76.19
CA VAL A 5 -74.02 25.25 76.22
C VAL A 5 -73.17 24.46 75.19
N TYR A 6 -72.02 25.04 74.84
CA TYR A 6 -70.92 24.50 74.04
C TYR A 6 -70.52 23.03 74.28
N SER A 7 -70.02 22.36 73.23
CA SER A 7 -69.00 21.31 73.34
C SER A 7 -68.10 21.28 72.10
N THR A 8 -66.80 21.18 72.33
CA THR A 8 -65.69 21.12 71.36
C THR A 8 -65.58 19.72 70.73
N GLU A 9 -65.53 19.61 69.40
CA GLU A 9 -65.13 18.38 68.71
C GLU A 9 -63.93 18.61 67.78
N THR A 10 -62.79 18.08 68.26
CA THR A 10 -61.78 17.27 67.55
C THR A 10 -61.46 17.56 66.07
N MET A 11 -60.20 18.00 65.85
CA MET A 11 -59.54 18.07 64.54
C MET A 11 -59.34 16.69 63.93
N VAL A 12 -60.09 16.40 62.86
CA VAL A 12 -59.90 15.22 62.00
C VAL A 12 -58.91 15.56 60.88
N VAL A 13 -57.75 14.90 60.87
CA VAL A 13 -56.81 14.95 59.73
C VAL A 13 -57.39 14.13 58.58
N GLU A 14 -57.86 14.81 57.55
CA GLU A 14 -58.40 14.21 56.35
C GLU A 14 -57.28 13.56 55.51
N LYS A 15 -57.21 12.23 55.49
CA LYS A 15 -56.33 11.47 54.58
C LYS A 15 -56.85 11.62 53.15
N LYS A 16 -56.20 12.47 52.35
CA LYS A 16 -56.46 12.58 50.90
C LYS A 16 -56.42 11.20 50.21
N PRO A 17 -57.40 10.89 49.32
CA PRO A 17 -57.61 9.52 48.84
C PRO A 17 -56.45 9.03 47.99
N ALA A 18 -55.86 7.91 48.41
CA ALA A 18 -54.75 7.23 47.75
C ALA A 18 -55.04 6.87 46.27
N ALA A 19 -56.32 6.68 45.92
CA ALA A 19 -56.78 6.42 44.56
C ALA A 19 -56.40 7.54 43.57
N LYS A 20 -56.40 8.80 44.00
CA LYS A 20 -56.05 9.95 43.13
C LYS A 20 -54.54 9.98 42.81
N LYS A 21 -53.69 9.53 43.75
CA LYS A 21 -52.24 9.38 43.52
C LYS A 21 -51.94 8.19 42.62
N MET A 22 -52.62 7.05 42.83
CA MET A 22 -52.46 5.88 41.96
C MET A 22 -52.86 6.16 40.51
N PHE A 23 -53.94 6.92 40.29
CA PHE A 23 -54.36 7.33 38.95
C PHE A 23 -53.30 8.21 38.25
N ILE A 24 -52.69 9.15 38.99
CA ILE A 24 -51.62 10.00 38.46
C ILE A 24 -50.39 9.15 38.10
N TYR A 25 -50.00 8.20 38.95
CA TYR A 25 -48.86 7.31 38.64
C TYR A 25 -49.12 6.42 37.43
N ALA A 26 -50.34 5.91 37.27
CA ALA A 26 -50.73 5.12 36.09
C ALA A 26 -50.64 5.95 34.80
N LEU A 27 -51.06 7.23 34.85
CA LEU A 27 -51.03 8.13 33.70
C LEU A 27 -49.59 8.53 33.33
N VAL A 28 -48.74 8.78 34.32
CA VAL A 28 -47.30 9.01 34.10
C VAL A 28 -46.65 7.78 33.47
N LEU A 29 -46.92 6.58 33.99
CA LEU A 29 -46.36 5.34 33.47
C LEU A 29 -46.81 5.07 32.02
N LEU A 30 -48.06 5.38 31.69
CA LEU A 30 -48.57 5.32 30.30
C LEU A 30 -47.80 6.27 29.37
N THR A 31 -47.55 7.51 29.77
CA THR A 31 -46.79 8.48 28.95
C THR A 31 -45.33 8.06 28.73
N VAL A 32 -44.70 7.45 29.74
CA VAL A 32 -43.33 6.95 29.64
C VAL A 32 -43.25 5.79 28.64
N VAL A 33 -44.19 4.84 28.73
CA VAL A 33 -44.23 3.68 27.82
C VAL A 33 -44.50 4.11 26.37
N LEU A 34 -45.42 5.05 26.16
CA LEU A 34 -45.69 5.60 24.83
C LEU A 34 -44.48 6.38 24.28
N GLY A 35 -43.81 7.17 25.11
CA GLY A 35 -42.61 7.92 24.73
C GLY A 35 -41.46 7.00 24.30
N ILE A 36 -41.21 5.92 25.04
CA ILE A 36 -40.18 4.92 24.69
C ILE A 36 -40.54 4.21 23.38
N GLY A 37 -41.80 3.81 23.21
CA GLY A 37 -42.26 3.16 21.98
C GLY A 37 -42.10 4.03 20.73
N ILE A 38 -42.48 5.31 20.83
CA ILE A 38 -42.31 6.29 19.75
C ILE A 38 -40.82 6.56 19.50
N GLY A 39 -40.00 6.68 20.56
CA GLY A 39 -38.55 6.87 20.43
C GLY A 39 -37.84 5.72 19.72
N ILE A 40 -38.23 4.47 20.01
CA ILE A 40 -37.69 3.28 19.32
C ILE A 40 -38.16 3.25 17.86
N ALA A 41 -39.41 3.63 17.57
CA ALA A 41 -39.93 3.69 16.21
C ALA A 41 -39.21 4.74 15.35
N ILE A 42 -39.03 5.95 15.89
CA ILE A 42 -38.25 7.02 15.22
C ILE A 42 -36.78 6.61 15.09
N GLY A 43 -36.19 6.02 16.13
CA GLY A 43 -34.81 5.53 16.08
C GLY A 43 -34.60 4.45 15.02
N ARG A 44 -35.53 3.50 14.88
CA ARG A 44 -35.47 2.52 13.78
C ARG A 44 -35.65 3.16 12.41
N LEU A 45 -36.55 4.11 12.26
CA LEU A 45 -36.74 4.78 10.96
C LEU A 45 -35.55 5.67 10.58
N ALA A 46 -34.93 6.36 11.55
CA ALA A 46 -33.78 7.24 11.32
C ALA A 46 -32.44 6.49 11.15
N ILE A 47 -32.27 5.32 11.80
CA ILE A 47 -31.04 4.52 11.70
C ILE A 47 -31.12 3.51 10.54
N CYS A 48 -32.31 3.01 10.20
CA CYS A 48 -32.49 2.08 9.07
C CYS A 48 -32.84 2.74 7.73
N SER A 49 -33.05 4.06 7.68
CA SER A 49 -32.77 4.79 6.44
C SER A 49 -31.25 4.93 6.34
N HIS A 50 -30.59 3.86 5.89
CA HIS A 50 -29.28 3.99 5.26
C HIS A 50 -29.51 4.73 3.94
N GLU A 51 -29.81 6.02 4.04
CA GLU A 51 -29.58 7.00 3.00
C GLU A 51 -28.13 6.78 2.59
N LYS A 52 -27.93 6.38 1.34
CA LYS A 52 -26.64 6.59 0.69
C LYS A 52 -26.35 8.06 0.92
N ARG A 53 -25.47 8.39 1.86
CA ARG A 53 -24.88 9.72 1.92
C ARG A 53 -24.14 9.86 0.62
N GLU A 54 -24.80 10.47 -0.37
CA GLU A 54 -24.07 11.14 -1.42
C GLU A 54 -23.17 12.13 -0.70
N LEU A 55 -21.87 11.86 -0.76
CA LEU A 55 -20.84 12.81 -0.40
C LEU A 55 -21.09 14.01 -1.31
N LYS A 56 -21.78 15.04 -0.80
CA LYS A 56 -21.90 16.30 -1.50
C LYS A 56 -20.48 16.85 -1.56
N PRO A 57 -19.82 16.91 -2.72
CA PRO A 57 -18.48 17.42 -2.76
C PRO A 57 -18.61 18.90 -2.45
N ASP A 58 -18.06 19.30 -1.31
CA ASP A 58 -17.72 20.65 -0.93
C ASP A 58 -16.58 21.22 -1.81
N GLY A 59 -16.58 20.82 -3.10
CA GLY A 59 -15.73 21.35 -4.13
C GLY A 59 -16.25 22.70 -4.60
N VAL A 60 -15.37 23.69 -4.60
CA VAL A 60 -15.62 25.01 -5.18
C VAL A 60 -15.92 24.83 -6.67
N LEU A 61 -17.19 24.96 -7.06
CA LEU A 61 -17.62 24.96 -8.46
C LEU A 61 -17.09 26.24 -9.14
N LEU A 62 -16.04 26.10 -9.95
CA LEU A 62 -15.58 27.16 -10.83
C LEU A 62 -16.51 27.23 -12.05
N PRO A 63 -17.20 28.35 -12.31
CA PRO A 63 -18.07 28.47 -13.47
C PRO A 63 -17.25 28.36 -14.76
N GLY A 64 -17.54 27.35 -15.59
CA GLY A 64 -16.91 27.13 -16.90
C GLY A 64 -16.13 25.82 -17.05
N ILE A 65 -15.97 25.02 -15.99
CA ILE A 65 -15.37 23.68 -16.08
C ILE A 65 -16.49 22.65 -16.25
N SER A 66 -16.46 21.84 -17.32
CA SER A 66 -17.46 20.80 -17.55
C SER A 66 -17.39 19.71 -16.48
N GLU A 67 -18.54 19.21 -16.01
CA GLU A 67 -18.63 18.08 -15.05
C GLU A 67 -17.83 16.85 -15.50
N ALA A 68 -17.65 16.64 -16.81
CA ALA A 68 -16.81 15.58 -17.37
C ALA A 68 -15.32 15.65 -16.98
N LEU A 69 -14.82 16.82 -16.58
CA LEU A 69 -13.43 17.04 -16.13
C LEU A 69 -13.26 16.87 -14.61
N ILE A 70 -14.37 16.83 -13.86
CA ILE A 70 -14.41 16.68 -12.39
C ILE A 70 -14.87 15.27 -12.01
N LYS A 71 -15.36 14.48 -12.98
CA LYS A 71 -15.75 13.10 -12.75
C LYS A 71 -14.50 12.26 -12.49
N ASP A 72 -14.27 11.93 -11.22
CA ASP A 72 -13.30 10.91 -10.85
C ASP A 72 -13.55 9.63 -11.66
N GLY A 73 -12.46 8.89 -11.94
CA GLY A 73 -12.54 7.61 -12.63
C GLY A 73 -13.53 6.68 -11.94
N ASP A 74 -14.22 5.85 -12.71
CA ASP A 74 -15.18 4.89 -12.17
C ASP A 74 -14.47 3.96 -11.16
N PRO A 75 -14.85 3.97 -9.86
CA PRO A 75 -14.15 3.20 -8.84
C PRO A 75 -14.21 1.69 -9.10
N THR A 76 -15.22 1.22 -9.85
CA THR A 76 -15.34 -0.20 -10.21
C THR A 76 -14.21 -0.67 -11.13
N ILE A 77 -13.68 0.22 -11.97
CA ILE A 77 -12.53 -0.09 -12.84
C ILE A 77 -11.26 -0.30 -12.02
N GLY A 78 -11.11 0.43 -10.90
CA GLY A 78 -10.00 0.23 -9.97
C GLY A 78 -10.03 -1.16 -9.34
N ASP A 79 -11.20 -1.58 -8.87
CA ASP A 79 -11.39 -2.91 -8.28
C ASP A 79 -11.17 -4.02 -9.32
N ASP A 80 -11.68 -3.86 -10.53
CA ASP A 80 -11.48 -4.80 -11.63
C ASP A 80 -10.00 -4.94 -12.01
N LEU A 81 -9.26 -3.83 -12.06
CA LEU A 81 -7.82 -3.84 -12.34
C LEU A 81 -7.04 -4.62 -11.29
N ILE A 82 -7.32 -4.36 -10.00
CA ILE A 82 -6.64 -5.08 -8.91
C ILE A 82 -6.98 -6.57 -8.94
N GLN A 83 -8.24 -6.93 -9.22
CA GLN A 83 -8.65 -8.33 -9.36
C GLN A 83 -8.06 -9.03 -10.58
N ALA A 84 -7.75 -8.29 -11.65
CA ALA A 84 -7.13 -8.82 -12.86
C ALA A 84 -5.64 -9.17 -12.67
N ILE A 85 -4.97 -8.59 -11.68
CA ILE A 85 -3.57 -8.87 -11.37
C ILE A 85 -3.46 -10.22 -10.64
N LYS A 86 -2.84 -11.20 -11.30
CA LYS A 86 -2.67 -12.56 -10.77
C LYS A 86 -1.21 -12.85 -10.44
N SER A 87 -0.96 -13.38 -9.26
CA SER A 87 0.38 -13.76 -8.79
C SER A 87 1.02 -14.83 -9.67
N GLU A 88 0.23 -15.72 -10.24
CA GLU A 88 0.70 -16.81 -11.10
C GLU A 88 1.32 -16.27 -12.39
N ASN A 89 0.67 -15.26 -12.99
CA ASN A 89 1.19 -14.57 -14.17
C ASN A 89 2.50 -13.86 -13.85
N ILE A 90 2.57 -13.16 -12.71
CA ILE A 90 3.81 -12.48 -12.28
C ILE A 90 4.95 -13.48 -12.10
N ALA A 91 4.69 -14.63 -11.46
CA ALA A 91 5.69 -15.67 -11.26
C ALA A 91 6.17 -16.26 -12.60
N GLU A 92 5.29 -16.49 -13.56
CA GLU A 92 5.64 -16.97 -14.90
C GLU A 92 6.46 -15.93 -15.67
N TYR A 93 6.03 -14.67 -15.70
CA TYR A 93 6.77 -13.59 -16.35
C TYR A 93 8.15 -13.42 -15.75
N LEU A 94 8.28 -13.45 -14.41
CA LEU A 94 9.57 -13.36 -13.76
C LEU A 94 10.50 -14.50 -14.20
N ARG A 95 10.01 -15.75 -14.20
CA ARG A 95 10.82 -16.91 -14.65
C ARG A 95 11.32 -16.74 -16.07
N ASN A 96 10.47 -16.25 -16.97
CA ASN A 96 10.85 -16.03 -18.37
C ASN A 96 11.86 -14.89 -18.51
N LEU A 97 11.63 -13.77 -17.82
CA LEU A 97 12.49 -12.58 -17.90
C LEU A 97 13.88 -12.82 -17.28
N THR A 98 14.00 -13.68 -16.27
CA THR A 98 15.28 -13.95 -15.58
C THR A 98 16.02 -15.19 -16.09
N ASN A 99 15.55 -15.83 -17.17
CA ASN A 99 16.12 -17.10 -17.62
C ASN A 99 17.54 -16.96 -18.21
N GLU A 100 17.89 -15.78 -18.74
CA GLU A 100 19.19 -15.50 -19.36
C GLU A 100 19.76 -14.16 -18.89
N PRO A 101 21.09 -13.99 -18.81
CA PRO A 101 21.70 -12.68 -18.60
C PRO A 101 21.29 -11.70 -19.71
N HIS A 102 20.81 -10.51 -19.33
CA HIS A 102 20.34 -9.48 -20.26
C HIS A 102 21.00 -8.13 -19.93
N LEU A 103 22.33 -8.12 -19.91
CA LEU A 103 23.11 -6.91 -19.63
C LEU A 103 22.81 -5.83 -20.69
N ALA A 104 22.64 -4.59 -20.24
CA ALA A 104 22.29 -3.46 -21.11
C ALA A 104 23.20 -3.41 -22.34
N GLY A 105 22.64 -3.16 -23.53
CA GLY A 105 23.38 -3.02 -24.78
C GLY A 105 23.83 -4.33 -25.44
N THR A 106 23.53 -5.49 -24.85
CA THR A 106 23.78 -6.81 -25.45
C THR A 106 22.66 -7.23 -26.40
N SER A 107 22.89 -8.30 -27.18
CA SER A 107 21.85 -8.91 -28.02
C SER A 107 20.70 -9.49 -27.19
N ALA A 108 20.98 -9.99 -25.99
CA ALA A 108 19.96 -10.54 -25.08
C ALA A 108 19.01 -9.44 -24.57
N ASP A 109 19.56 -8.29 -24.17
CA ASP A 109 18.79 -7.09 -23.78
C ASP A 109 17.87 -6.61 -24.93
N LYS A 110 18.42 -6.51 -26.15
CA LYS A 110 17.62 -6.15 -27.32
C LYS A 110 16.48 -7.15 -27.59
N ARG A 111 16.75 -8.45 -27.53
CA ARG A 111 15.74 -9.50 -27.73
C ARG A 111 14.63 -9.38 -26.69
N GLN A 112 14.97 -9.17 -25.42
CA GLN A 112 13.97 -9.00 -24.36
C GLN A 112 13.10 -7.76 -24.58
N ALA A 113 13.68 -6.65 -25.07
CA ALA A 113 12.91 -5.46 -25.44
C ALA A 113 11.94 -5.72 -26.61
N GLU A 114 12.34 -6.53 -27.60
CA GLU A 114 11.48 -6.96 -28.71
C GLU A 114 10.34 -7.87 -28.22
N GLU A 115 10.64 -8.83 -27.33
CA GLU A 115 9.64 -9.69 -26.70
C GLU A 115 8.62 -8.88 -25.90
N LEU A 116 9.07 -7.88 -25.13
CA LEU A 116 8.18 -7.00 -24.37
C LEU A 116 7.29 -6.14 -25.28
N ARG A 117 7.86 -5.60 -26.38
CA ARG A 117 7.08 -4.87 -27.39
C ARG A 117 5.95 -5.74 -27.95
N ASP A 118 6.28 -6.96 -28.34
CA ASP A 118 5.34 -7.89 -28.96
C ASP A 118 4.27 -8.34 -27.96
N PHE A 119 4.65 -8.57 -26.70
CA PHE A 119 3.72 -8.83 -25.60
C PHE A 119 2.73 -7.68 -25.41
N TRP A 120 3.20 -6.43 -25.38
CA TRP A 120 2.33 -5.26 -25.20
C TRP A 120 1.35 -5.03 -26.35
N LEU A 121 1.79 -5.24 -27.59
CA LEU A 121 0.89 -5.22 -28.74
C LEU A 121 -0.15 -6.35 -28.64
N HIS A 122 0.28 -7.54 -28.23
CA HIS A 122 -0.60 -8.70 -28.09
C HIS A 122 -1.70 -8.50 -27.04
N VAL A 123 -1.40 -7.87 -25.89
CA VAL A 123 -2.40 -7.61 -24.85
C VAL A 123 -3.32 -6.42 -25.15
N GLY A 124 -3.12 -5.74 -26.29
CA GLY A 124 -4.05 -4.75 -26.82
C GLY A 124 -3.63 -3.29 -26.66
N LEU A 125 -2.35 -2.98 -26.44
CA LEU A 125 -1.88 -1.61 -26.57
C LEU A 125 -1.86 -1.19 -28.05
N ASP A 126 -2.44 -0.03 -28.35
CA ASP A 126 -2.58 0.47 -29.73
C ASP A 126 -1.23 0.78 -30.40
N HIS A 127 -0.27 1.26 -29.62
CA HIS A 127 1.03 1.68 -30.13
C HIS A 127 2.16 1.38 -29.14
N VAL A 128 3.18 0.67 -29.62
CA VAL A 128 4.37 0.33 -28.86
C VAL A 128 5.60 0.52 -29.72
N THR A 129 6.57 1.29 -29.23
CA THR A 129 7.79 1.64 -29.98
C THR A 129 9.04 1.39 -29.15
N ILE A 130 10.04 0.77 -29.75
CA ILE A 130 11.40 0.67 -29.18
C ILE A 130 12.20 1.88 -29.66
N THR A 131 12.70 2.68 -28.72
CA THR A 131 13.45 3.92 -29.03
C THR A 131 14.92 3.75 -28.63
N PRO A 132 15.83 3.50 -29.59
CA PRO A 132 17.24 3.29 -29.28
C PRO A 132 17.97 4.61 -29.01
N TYR A 133 18.89 4.59 -28.04
CA TYR A 133 19.80 5.70 -27.75
C TYR A 133 21.25 5.23 -27.82
N LYS A 134 22.14 6.13 -28.29
CA LYS A 134 23.58 5.91 -28.24
C LYS A 134 24.10 6.50 -26.93
N VAL A 135 24.38 5.62 -25.97
CA VAL A 135 24.91 5.98 -24.65
C VAL A 135 26.29 5.37 -24.45
N LEU A 136 27.10 5.97 -23.59
CA LEU A 136 28.37 5.39 -23.17
C LEU A 136 28.07 4.27 -22.17
N LEU A 137 28.50 3.04 -22.48
CA LEU A 137 28.44 1.88 -21.58
C LEU A 137 29.86 1.41 -21.25
N SER A 138 29.99 0.66 -20.17
CA SER A 138 31.25 0.12 -19.67
C SER A 138 31.10 -1.39 -19.49
N TYR A 139 32.05 -2.16 -20.02
CA TYR A 139 32.13 -3.62 -19.90
C TYR A 139 33.55 -4.04 -19.50
N PRO A 140 33.72 -5.17 -18.81
CA PRO A 140 35.04 -5.72 -18.55
C PRO A 140 35.65 -6.27 -19.86
N ASN A 141 36.98 -6.38 -19.89
CA ASN A 141 37.65 -7.10 -20.97
C ASN A 141 37.54 -8.61 -20.71
N ASN A 142 36.85 -9.34 -21.60
CA ASN A 142 36.68 -10.79 -21.46
C ASN A 142 37.96 -11.59 -21.75
N THR A 143 38.93 -11.01 -22.46
CA THR A 143 40.23 -11.64 -22.73
C THR A 143 41.27 -11.38 -21.64
N GLU A 144 41.15 -10.25 -20.96
CA GLU A 144 42.02 -9.84 -19.84
C GLU A 144 41.13 -9.45 -18.65
N PRO A 145 40.59 -10.43 -17.90
CA PRO A 145 39.65 -10.17 -16.82
C PRO A 145 40.32 -9.47 -15.65
N ASN A 146 39.54 -8.67 -14.94
CA ASN A 146 40.00 -7.96 -13.75
C ASN A 146 40.22 -8.95 -12.58
N PHE A 147 41.25 -8.70 -11.79
CA PHE A 147 41.51 -9.46 -10.57
C PHE A 147 42.22 -8.59 -9.53
N VAL A 148 42.21 -9.06 -8.28
CA VAL A 148 42.96 -8.46 -7.17
C VAL A 148 43.92 -9.51 -6.64
N GLN A 149 45.18 -9.11 -6.41
CA GLN A 149 46.18 -9.95 -5.79
C GLN A 149 46.62 -9.37 -4.45
N LEU A 150 46.87 -10.26 -3.48
CA LEU A 150 47.61 -9.90 -2.28
C LEU A 150 49.06 -10.30 -2.48
N LEU A 151 49.98 -9.34 -2.38
CA LEU A 151 51.41 -9.58 -2.46
C LEU A 151 52.07 -9.46 -1.08
N ASP A 152 53.12 -10.24 -0.86
CA ASP A 152 54.02 -10.03 0.29
C ASP A 152 55.02 -8.89 0.05
N ASN A 153 55.88 -8.62 1.03
CA ASN A 153 56.90 -7.57 0.93
C ASN A 153 57.94 -7.82 -0.18
N ASN A 154 58.07 -9.07 -0.66
CA ASN A 154 58.98 -9.48 -1.72
C ASN A 154 58.26 -9.58 -3.08
N GLN A 155 57.04 -9.07 -3.21
CA GLN A 155 56.19 -9.16 -4.41
C GLN A 155 55.79 -10.60 -4.78
N THR A 156 55.83 -11.52 -3.83
CA THR A 156 55.33 -12.87 -4.00
C THR A 156 53.81 -12.87 -3.84
N ILE A 157 53.10 -13.54 -4.75
CA ILE A 157 51.65 -13.67 -4.70
C ILE A 157 51.25 -14.57 -3.52
N LEU A 158 50.52 -13.99 -2.57
CA LEU A 158 49.91 -14.70 -1.43
C LEU A 158 48.47 -15.15 -1.74
N TYR A 159 47.75 -14.37 -2.55
CA TYR A 159 46.35 -14.64 -2.90
C TYR A 159 45.99 -14.01 -4.24
N ASN A 160 45.08 -14.67 -4.96
CA ASN A 160 44.41 -14.16 -6.16
C ASN A 160 42.89 -14.23 -5.96
N SER A 161 42.17 -13.17 -6.32
CA SER A 161 40.72 -13.22 -6.39
C SER A 161 40.27 -14.18 -7.50
N PRO A 162 39.11 -14.84 -7.34
CA PRO A 162 38.45 -15.52 -8.44
C PRO A 162 38.18 -14.55 -9.59
N LEU A 163 38.27 -15.02 -10.83
CA LEU A 163 37.96 -14.23 -12.03
C LEU A 163 36.45 -14.17 -12.30
N ASN A 164 35.74 -15.22 -11.92
CA ASN A 164 34.30 -15.37 -12.11
C ASN A 164 33.67 -15.89 -10.82
N GLU A 165 32.37 -15.67 -10.71
CA GLU A 165 31.57 -16.26 -9.63
C GLU A 165 31.52 -17.78 -9.76
N THR A 166 31.50 -18.46 -8.62
CA THR A 166 31.35 -19.92 -8.58
C THR A 166 29.91 -20.27 -8.93
N ILE A 167 29.73 -21.20 -9.88
CA ILE A 167 28.42 -21.78 -10.19
C ILE A 167 28.00 -22.70 -9.03
N ILE A 168 26.94 -22.33 -8.33
CA ILE A 168 26.40 -23.10 -7.19
C ILE A 168 25.21 -23.95 -7.64
N ARG A 169 24.42 -23.45 -8.60
CA ARG A 169 23.24 -24.15 -9.12
C ARG A 169 23.33 -24.36 -10.63
N PRO A 170 22.77 -25.47 -11.19
CA PRO A 170 22.85 -25.76 -12.61
C PRO A 170 22.31 -24.65 -13.51
N GLU A 171 21.28 -23.94 -13.07
CA GLU A 171 20.67 -22.81 -13.80
C GLU A 171 21.58 -21.58 -13.93
N GLU A 172 22.59 -21.44 -13.07
CA GLU A 172 23.57 -20.34 -13.14
C GLU A 172 24.63 -20.58 -14.23
N ASN A 173 24.72 -21.79 -14.77
CA ASN A 173 25.68 -22.15 -15.81
C ASN A 173 25.23 -21.62 -17.19
N LYS A 174 25.41 -20.30 -17.40
CA LYS A 174 25.09 -19.57 -18.62
C LYS A 174 26.36 -19.01 -19.26
N THR A 175 26.41 -18.95 -20.59
CA THR A 175 27.63 -18.55 -21.32
C THR A 175 27.91 -17.05 -21.28
N ASP A 176 26.86 -16.24 -21.15
CA ASP A 176 26.94 -14.78 -21.36
C ASP A 176 27.01 -14.00 -20.03
N VAL A 177 27.43 -14.67 -18.96
CA VAL A 177 27.66 -14.05 -17.65
C VAL A 177 28.96 -13.25 -17.70
N VAL A 178 28.87 -11.95 -17.44
CA VAL A 178 30.04 -11.07 -17.39
C VAL A 178 30.81 -11.23 -16.07
N PRO A 179 32.15 -11.20 -16.08
CA PRO A 179 32.94 -11.18 -14.86
C PRO A 179 32.57 -9.99 -13.95
N PRO A 180 32.70 -10.12 -12.62
CA PRO A 180 32.46 -9.00 -11.71
C PRO A 180 33.35 -7.80 -12.02
N PHE A 181 32.77 -6.60 -12.10
CA PHE A 181 33.49 -5.36 -12.37
C PHE A 181 32.71 -4.14 -11.86
N ASN A 182 33.42 -3.03 -11.68
CA ASN A 182 32.82 -1.73 -11.42
C ASN A 182 32.75 -0.93 -12.73
N ALA A 183 31.54 -0.73 -13.25
CA ALA A 183 31.33 0.06 -14.46
C ALA A 183 31.92 1.48 -14.31
N TYR A 184 32.55 1.96 -15.38
CA TYR A 184 33.22 3.26 -15.46
C TYR A 184 34.49 3.43 -14.59
N SER A 185 34.97 2.37 -13.94
CA SER A 185 36.30 2.40 -13.32
C SER A 185 37.38 2.68 -14.37
N ALA A 186 38.38 3.48 -14.01
CA ALA A 186 39.53 3.68 -14.87
C ALA A 186 40.30 2.37 -15.05
N PRO A 187 40.83 2.08 -16.25
CA PRO A 187 41.71 0.94 -16.47
C PRO A 187 43.10 1.22 -15.88
N GLY A 188 43.73 0.20 -15.30
CA GLY A 188 45.11 0.28 -14.80
C GLY A 188 45.41 -0.81 -13.78
N ASP A 189 46.69 -1.17 -13.71
CA ASP A 189 47.23 -2.08 -12.69
C ASP A 189 47.96 -1.25 -11.64
N GLU A 190 47.45 -1.26 -10.40
CA GLU A 190 47.96 -0.40 -9.33
C GLU A 190 48.26 -1.22 -8.06
N TYR A 191 49.41 -0.92 -7.45
CA TYR A 191 49.83 -1.52 -6.18
C TYR A 191 49.56 -0.56 -5.04
N VAL A 192 48.68 -0.96 -4.12
CA VAL A 192 48.25 -0.10 -3.00
C VAL A 192 48.39 -0.78 -1.65
N ARG A 193 48.60 0.02 -0.60
CA ARG A 193 48.44 -0.44 0.78
C ARG A 193 46.96 -0.50 1.13
N ILE A 194 46.52 -1.66 1.61
CA ILE A 194 45.13 -1.87 2.00
C ILE A 194 44.84 -1.11 3.29
N THR A 195 43.82 -0.26 3.27
CA THR A 195 43.26 0.40 4.44
C THR A 195 41.77 0.07 4.51
N LEU A 196 41.33 -0.48 5.65
CA LEU A 196 39.93 -0.82 5.85
C LEU A 196 39.15 0.43 6.28
N VAL A 197 38.15 0.81 5.49
CA VAL A 197 37.21 1.89 5.83
C VAL A 197 35.86 1.26 6.17
N LEU A 198 35.38 1.46 7.40
CA LEU A 198 34.13 0.91 7.89
C LEU A 198 33.00 1.94 7.76
N PHE A 199 31.87 1.52 7.20
CA PHE A 199 30.62 2.28 7.23
C PHE A 199 29.75 1.78 8.39
N ILE A 200 29.51 2.63 9.38
CA ILE A 200 28.62 2.33 10.51
C ILE A 200 27.29 3.05 10.27
N VAL A 201 26.22 2.30 10.01
CA VAL A 201 24.86 2.83 9.93
C VAL A 201 24.27 2.87 11.34
N ILE A 202 24.14 4.07 11.91
CA ILE A 202 23.47 4.26 13.20
C ILE A 202 21.97 4.46 12.92
N TYR A 203 21.16 3.48 13.26
CA TYR A 203 19.70 3.65 13.28
C TYR A 203 19.31 4.43 14.53
N ILE A 204 18.81 5.65 14.34
CA ILE A 204 18.12 6.40 15.39
C ILE A 204 16.64 6.04 15.28
N HIS A 205 16.09 5.36 16.29
CA HIS A 205 14.64 5.27 16.46
C HIS A 205 14.14 6.63 16.99
N LEU A 206 13.28 7.29 16.23
CA LEU A 206 12.48 8.43 16.68
C LEU A 206 11.24 7.95 17.44
#